data_AF-A0A1J5SUN6-F1
#
_entry.id   AF-A0A1J5SUN6-F1
#
_cell.length_a   1.000
_cell.length_b   1.000
_cell.length_c   1.000
_cell.angle_alpha   90.00
_cell.angle_beta   90.00
_cell.angle_gamma   90.00
#
_symmetry.space_group_name_H-M   'P 1'
#
loop_
_entity.id
_entity.type
_entity.pdbx_description
1 polymer ?
#
loop_
_entity_poly.entity_id
_entity_poly.type
_entity_poly.pdbx_seq_one_letter_code
_entity_poly.pdbx_strand_id
1 'polypeptide(L)'
;MTMAVADVLKGNHTFTAQEEVEQVGVRLQQLVEELLAMVRAYPGIDATLSIPAATEEHGVLYTVIGTETGLKVVSKAPVGGRYIADFPLVPATAIEGKVYSSTAYIVVQYDATSQVVTLTAG
;
A
#
# COMPACT_ATOMS: atom_id res chain seq x y z
N MET A 1 11.25 -19.61 42.27
CA MET A 1 11.95 -19.49 40.97
C MET A 1 11.35 -18.27 40.29
N THR A 2 12.11 -17.19 40.28
CA THR A 2 11.65 -15.84 39.91
C THR A 2 11.37 -15.79 38.42
N MET A 3 10.15 -15.38 38.04
CA MET A 3 9.77 -15.15 36.64
C MET A 3 10.69 -14.09 36.06
N ALA A 4 11.37 -14.41 34.95
CA ALA A 4 12.16 -13.47 34.20
C ALA A 4 11.23 -12.46 33.51
N VAL A 5 10.90 -11.39 34.21
CA VAL A 5 10.14 -10.24 33.69
C VAL A 5 10.87 -9.58 32.51
N ALA A 6 12.18 -9.83 32.36
CA ALA A 6 13.00 -9.34 31.26
C ALA A 6 12.73 -10.01 29.91
N ASP A 7 12.27 -11.27 29.87
CA ASP A 7 11.87 -11.94 28.62
C ASP A 7 10.45 -11.58 28.19
N VAL A 8 9.59 -11.17 29.13
CA VAL A 8 8.21 -10.74 28.84
C VAL A 8 8.16 -9.27 28.39
N LEU A 9 9.15 -8.45 28.80
CA LEU A 9 9.25 -7.02 28.47
C LEU A 9 10.21 -6.71 27.30
N LYS A 10 11.02 -7.67 26.84
CA LYS A 10 11.56 -7.65 25.46
C LYS A 10 10.51 -8.25 24.56
N GLY A 11 9.52 -7.44 24.16
CA GLY A 11 8.47 -7.88 23.25
C GLY A 11 9.06 -8.62 22.05
N ASN A 12 8.73 -9.91 21.93
CA ASN A 12 8.88 -10.71 20.71
C ASN A 12 8.01 -10.10 19.58
N HIS A 13 8.30 -8.89 19.14
CA HIS A 13 7.77 -8.37 17.88
C HIS A 13 8.68 -8.89 16.76
N THR A 14 8.69 -10.20 16.53
CA THR A 14 8.97 -10.70 15.18
C THR A 14 7.79 -10.25 14.34
N PHE A 15 7.90 -9.09 13.71
CA PHE A 15 6.93 -8.63 12.74
C PHE A 15 6.84 -9.64 11.61
N THR A 16 5.63 -10.14 11.41
CA THR A 16 5.33 -11.15 10.41
C THR A 16 5.16 -10.49 9.05
N ALA A 17 5.33 -11.25 7.97
CA ALA A 17 4.97 -10.77 6.63
C ALA A 17 3.51 -10.33 6.53
N GLN A 18 2.62 -10.81 7.41
CA GLN A 18 1.23 -10.36 7.45
C GLN A 18 1.13 -8.92 7.96
N GLU A 19 1.73 -8.60 9.10
CA GLU A 19 1.68 -7.26 9.71
C GLU A 19 2.27 -6.20 8.78
N GLU A 20 3.41 -6.48 8.14
CA GLU A 20 4.04 -5.56 7.17
C GLU A 20 3.11 -5.27 5.99
N VAL A 21 2.53 -6.32 5.41
CA VAL A 21 1.67 -6.19 4.22
C VAL A 21 0.37 -5.46 4.56
N GLU A 22 -0.17 -5.63 5.76
CA GLU A 22 -1.32 -4.87 6.26
C GLU A 22 -1.00 -3.39 6.46
N GLN A 23 0.12 -3.06 7.11
CA GLN A 23 0.51 -1.67 7.33
C GLN A 23 0.73 -0.91 6.02
N VAL A 24 1.48 -1.51 5.10
CA VAL A 24 1.69 -0.97 3.75
C VAL A 24 0.36 -0.83 3.02
N GLY A 25 -0.47 -1.86 3.06
CA GLY A 25 -1.77 -1.88 2.40
C GLY A 25 -2.71 -0.77 2.88
N VAL A 26 -2.84 -0.59 4.19
CA VAL A 26 -3.66 0.46 4.81
C VAL A 26 -3.15 1.84 4.41
N ARG A 27 -1.83 2.06 4.45
CA ARG A 27 -1.23 3.34 4.06
C ARG A 27 -1.47 3.66 2.58
N LEU A 28 -1.35 2.66 1.70
CA LEU A 28 -1.65 2.82 0.28
C LEU A 28 -3.12 3.14 0.05
N GLN A 29 -4.03 2.46 0.73
CA GLN A 29 -5.47 2.74 0.63
C GLN A 29 -5.77 4.20 1.00
N GLN A 30 -5.28 4.67 2.15
CA GLN A 30 -5.50 6.05 2.63
C GLN A 30 -5.01 7.08 1.60
N LEU A 31 -3.83 6.86 1.02
CA LEU A 31 -3.26 7.79 0.04
C LEU A 31 -4.00 7.80 -1.29
N VAL A 32 -4.51 6.65 -1.75
CA VAL A 32 -5.41 6.62 -2.90
C VAL A 32 -6.70 7.37 -2.59
N GLU A 33 -7.29 7.16 -1.42
CA GLU A 33 -8.52 7.87 -1.00
C GLU A 33 -8.31 9.39 -0.90
N GLU A 34 -7.16 9.84 -0.38
CA GLU A 34 -6.75 11.25 -0.35
C GLU A 34 -6.60 11.83 -1.76
N LEU A 35 -5.91 11.12 -2.66
CA LEU A 35 -5.78 11.53 -4.05
C LEU A 35 -7.16 11.63 -4.73
N LEU A 36 -8.04 10.65 -4.50
CA LEU A 36 -9.40 10.64 -5.02
C LEU A 36 -10.25 11.77 -4.41
N ALA A 37 -10.06 12.11 -3.14
CA ALA A 37 -10.72 13.26 -2.53
C ALA A 37 -10.25 14.58 -3.15
N MET A 38 -8.95 14.70 -3.43
CA MET A 38 -8.38 15.89 -4.08
C MET A 38 -8.96 16.11 -5.48
N VAL A 39 -9.01 15.07 -6.32
CA VAL A 39 -9.57 15.20 -7.68
C VAL A 39 -11.10 15.37 -7.68
N ARG A 40 -11.80 14.93 -6.62
CA ARG A 40 -13.22 15.27 -6.41
C ARG A 40 -13.40 16.76 -6.10
N ALA A 41 -12.52 17.32 -5.28
CA ALA A 41 -12.55 18.74 -4.93
C ALA A 41 -12.17 19.65 -6.11
N TYR A 42 -11.31 19.16 -7.00
CA TYR A 42 -10.85 19.89 -8.18
C TYR A 42 -11.03 19.04 -9.46
N PRO A 43 -12.24 18.97 -10.03
CA PRO A 43 -12.51 18.14 -11.20
C PRO A 43 -11.67 18.54 -12.42
N GLY A 44 -11.21 17.55 -13.18
CA GLY A 44 -10.47 17.76 -14.42
C GLY A 44 -8.96 17.94 -14.26
N ILE A 45 -8.41 17.83 -13.05
CA ILE A 45 -6.97 17.83 -12.83
C ILE A 45 -6.40 16.41 -12.91
N ASP A 46 -5.20 16.29 -13.45
CA ASP A 46 -4.34 15.15 -13.18
C ASP A 46 -3.72 15.31 -11.79
N ALA A 47 -3.53 14.20 -11.09
CA ALA A 47 -2.97 14.20 -9.74
C ALA A 47 -1.88 13.14 -9.61
N THR A 48 -0.85 13.42 -8.83
CA THR A 48 0.22 12.45 -8.58
C THR A 48 0.67 12.53 -7.13
N LEU A 49 0.73 11.38 -6.46
CA LEU A 49 1.34 11.20 -5.15
C LEU A 49 2.42 10.12 -5.24
N SER A 50 3.48 10.25 -4.47
CA SER A 50 4.55 9.26 -4.39
C SER A 50 4.71 8.79 -2.96
N ILE A 51 4.93 7.49 -2.81
CA ILE A 51 4.99 6.82 -1.52
C ILE A 51 6.26 5.99 -1.52
N PRO A 52 7.10 6.07 -0.47
CA PRO A 52 8.21 5.14 -0.33
C PRO A 52 7.69 3.69 -0.41
N ALA A 53 8.19 2.91 -1.37
CA ALA A 53 7.86 1.49 -1.44
C ALA A 53 8.53 0.72 -0.28
N ALA A 54 9.54 1.33 0.33
CA ALA A 54 10.10 0.91 1.59
C ALA A 54 9.71 1.96 2.65
N THR A 55 8.65 1.69 3.40
CA THR A 55 8.81 1.87 4.83
C THR A 55 9.43 0.58 5.32
N GLU A 56 10.73 0.64 5.60
CA GLU A 56 11.45 -0.31 6.44
C GLU A 56 10.53 -0.72 7.61
N GLU A 57 10.45 -1.99 8.00
CA GLU A 57 11.28 -2.37 9.15
C GLU A 57 11.68 -3.85 9.21
N HIS A 58 11.18 -4.75 8.35
CA HIS A 58 11.31 -6.20 8.65
C HIS A 58 11.79 -7.11 7.52
N GLY A 59 12.37 -6.57 6.44
CA GLY A 59 12.95 -7.37 5.36
C GLY A 59 11.93 -8.11 4.49
N VAL A 60 10.66 -7.68 4.52
CA VAL A 60 9.57 -8.30 3.77
C VAL A 60 9.50 -7.72 2.36
N LEU A 61 9.72 -8.57 1.35
CA LEU A 61 9.47 -8.20 -0.04
C LEU A 61 7.99 -8.40 -0.36
N TYR A 62 7.38 -7.47 -1.07
CA TYR A 62 5.96 -7.55 -1.43
C TYR A 62 5.67 -6.97 -2.82
N THR A 63 4.44 -7.16 -3.28
CA THR A 63 3.94 -6.64 -4.55
C THR A 63 2.60 -5.97 -4.33
N VAL A 64 2.45 -4.76 -4.84
CA VAL A 64 1.19 -4.01 -4.89
C VAL A 64 0.59 -4.16 -6.27
N ILE A 65 -0.72 -4.41 -6.33
CA ILE A 65 -1.48 -4.65 -7.55
C ILE A 65 -2.75 -3.82 -7.47
N GLY A 66 -2.99 -2.97 -8.48
CA GLY A 66 -4.28 -2.30 -8.65
C GLY A 66 -5.37 -3.28 -9.10
N THR A 67 -6.61 -3.03 -8.69
CA THR A 67 -7.78 -3.78 -9.15
C THR A 67 -8.88 -2.81 -9.61
N GLU A 68 -9.92 -3.34 -10.25
CA GLU A 68 -11.11 -2.57 -10.63
C GLU A 68 -11.84 -1.95 -9.42
N THR A 69 -11.64 -2.49 -8.22
CA THR A 69 -12.36 -2.12 -6.99
C THR A 69 -11.48 -1.59 -5.88
N GLY A 70 -10.16 -1.52 -6.07
CA GLY A 70 -9.22 -1.13 -5.02
C GLY A 70 -7.81 -1.64 -5.27
N LEU A 71 -7.19 -2.24 -4.25
CA LEU A 71 -5.80 -2.69 -4.31
C LEU A 71 -5.55 -3.97 -3.54
N LYS A 72 -4.47 -4.64 -3.91
CA LYS A 72 -4.00 -5.87 -3.28
C LYS A 72 -2.50 -5.79 -3.03
N VAL A 73 -2.08 -6.15 -1.82
CA VAL A 73 -0.67 -6.29 -1.46
C VAL A 73 -0.38 -7.73 -1.08
N VAL A 74 0.70 -8.29 -1.61
CA VAL A 74 1.09 -9.69 -1.39
C VAL A 74 2.57 -9.78 -1.08
N SER A 75 2.90 -10.38 0.06
CA SER A 75 4.28 -10.75 0.38
C SER A 75 4.86 -11.77 -0.62
N LYS A 76 6.14 -11.60 -0.92
CA LYS A 76 6.96 -12.46 -1.76
C LYS A 76 7.98 -13.23 -0.94
N ALA A 77 8.55 -12.59 0.07
CA ALA A 77 9.51 -13.21 0.97
C ALA A 77 9.48 -12.50 2.34
N PRO A 78 9.21 -13.22 3.45
CA PRO A 78 8.64 -14.57 3.48
C PRO A 78 7.22 -14.58 2.90
N VAL A 79 6.80 -15.71 2.31
CA VAL A 79 5.44 -15.88 1.76
C VAL A 79 4.44 -16.06 2.89
N GLY A 80 3.29 -15.39 2.81
CA GLY A 80 2.14 -15.65 3.68
C GLY A 80 1.30 -14.41 3.95
N GLY A 81 1.96 -13.24 4.01
CA GLY A 81 1.31 -11.95 4.15
C GLY A 81 0.45 -11.56 2.95
N ARG A 82 -0.80 -11.21 3.19
CA ARG A 82 -1.73 -10.71 2.16
C ARG A 82 -2.67 -9.67 2.73
N TYR A 83 -2.84 -8.59 1.96
CA TYR A 83 -3.83 -7.55 2.21
C TYR A 83 -4.64 -7.30 0.93
N ILE A 84 -5.94 -7.11 1.09
CA ILE A 84 -6.87 -6.75 0.01
C ILE A 84 -7.76 -5.65 0.57
N ALA A 85 -7.84 -4.55 -0.16
CA ALA A 85 -8.76 -3.47 0.14
C ALA A 85 -9.64 -3.22 -1.08
N ASP A 86 -10.96 -3.31 -0.86
CA ASP A 86 -11.97 -2.84 -1.79
C ASP A 86 -12.59 -1.57 -1.21
N PHE A 87 -12.62 -0.50 -1.99
CA PHE A 87 -13.10 0.81 -1.55
C PHE A 87 -13.66 1.63 -2.72
N PRO A 88 -14.53 2.63 -2.46
CA PRO A 88 -15.09 3.45 -3.53
C PRO A 88 -14.00 4.24 -4.26
N LEU A 89 -13.85 3.99 -5.57
CA LEU A 89 -12.81 4.64 -6.38
C LEU A 89 -13.24 5.98 -6.98
N VAL A 90 -14.49 6.41 -6.81
CA VAL A 90 -15.05 7.59 -7.48
C VAL A 90 -14.16 8.83 -7.26
N PRO A 91 -13.73 9.54 -8.33
CA PRO A 91 -14.21 9.45 -9.72
C PRO A 91 -13.48 8.42 -10.60
N ALA A 92 -12.46 7.74 -10.10
CA ALA A 92 -11.78 6.70 -10.84
C ALA A 92 -12.66 5.47 -11.04
N THR A 93 -12.40 4.78 -12.14
CA THR A 93 -13.10 3.56 -12.56
C THR A 93 -12.33 2.29 -12.23
N ALA A 94 -11.00 2.40 -12.09
CA ALA A 94 -10.13 1.30 -11.70
C ALA A 94 -8.80 1.83 -11.16
N ILE A 95 -8.06 0.95 -10.48
CA ILE A 95 -6.63 1.10 -10.24
C ILE A 95 -5.89 0.09 -11.13
N GLU A 96 -4.94 0.58 -11.91
CA GLU A 96 -4.12 -0.24 -12.81
C GLU A 96 -2.66 -0.26 -12.37
N GLY A 97 -1.94 -1.27 -12.84
CA GLY A 97 -0.51 -1.40 -12.62
C GLY A 97 -0.13 -2.32 -11.46
N LYS A 98 1.15 -2.64 -11.44
CA LYS A 98 1.76 -3.59 -10.51
C LYS A 98 3.17 -3.13 -10.17
N VAL A 99 3.43 -2.93 -8.89
CA VAL A 99 4.70 -2.40 -8.39
C VAL A 99 5.28 -3.35 -7.34
N TYR A 100 6.61 -3.50 -7.36
CA TYR A 100 7.35 -4.35 -6.42
C TYR A 100 8.01 -3.50 -5.35
N SER A 101 8.09 -3.99 -4.12
CA SER A 101 8.73 -3.29 -3.00
C SER A 101 10.25 -3.11 -3.14
N SER A 102 10.86 -3.63 -4.21
CA SER A 102 12.26 -3.39 -4.55
C SER A 102 12.49 -2.03 -5.22
N THR A 103 11.44 -1.28 -5.53
CA THR A 103 11.53 0.10 -6.04
C THR A 103 11.73 1.06 -4.88
N ALA A 104 12.21 2.28 -5.14
CA ALA A 104 12.34 3.27 -4.08
C ALA A 104 10.96 3.85 -3.73
N TYR A 105 10.16 4.10 -4.76
CA TYR A 105 8.82 4.67 -4.61
C TYR A 105 7.77 3.91 -5.41
N ILE A 106 6.54 3.99 -4.92
CA ILE A 106 5.31 3.70 -5.64
C ILE A 106 4.69 5.05 -5.97
N VAL A 107 4.56 5.33 -7.26
CA VAL A 107 3.90 6.53 -7.75
C VAL A 107 2.45 6.17 -8.06
N VAL A 108 1.52 6.91 -7.46
CA VAL A 108 0.09 6.81 -7.66
C VAL A 108 -0.34 8.03 -8.46
N GLN A 109 -0.76 7.82 -9.70
CA GLN A 109 -1.17 8.88 -10.60
C GLN A 109 -2.62 8.71 -11.00
N TYR A 110 -3.41 9.79 -10.98
CA TYR A 110 -4.74 9.82 -11.57
C TYR A 110 -4.71 10.63 -12.86
N ASP A 111 -5.30 10.05 -13.90
CA ASP A 111 -5.53 10.67 -15.20
C ASP A 111 -7.00 11.09 -15.30
N ALA A 112 -7.25 12.39 -15.48
CA ALA A 112 -8.61 12.92 -15.53
C ALA A 112 -9.37 12.54 -16.81
N THR A 113 -8.65 12.22 -17.88
CA THR A 113 -9.23 11.87 -19.19
C THR A 113 -9.73 10.43 -19.18
N SER A 114 -8.91 9.49 -18.71
CA SER A 114 -9.27 8.07 -18.63
C SER A 114 -10.02 7.70 -17.35
N GLN A 115 -9.96 8.56 -16.32
CA GLN A 115 -10.50 8.29 -14.98
C GLN A 115 -9.92 7.02 -14.38
N VAL A 116 -8.61 6.83 -14.52
CA VAL A 116 -7.88 5.66 -14.00
C VAL A 116 -6.79 6.12 -13.04
N VAL A 117 -6.62 5.38 -11.96
CA VAL A 117 -5.45 5.51 -11.09
C VAL A 117 -4.39 4.50 -11.56
N THR A 118 -3.18 4.94 -11.86
CA THR A 118 -2.07 4.07 -12.28
C THR A 118 -1.02 3.99 -11.17
N LEU A 119 -0.59 2.77 -10.85
CA LEU A 119 0.54 2.47 -9.98
C LEU A 119 1.80 2.24 -10.82
N THR A 120 2.83 3.04 -10.62
CA THR A 120 4.13 2.90 -11.29
C THR A 120 5.29 2.89 -10.31
N ALA A 121 6.42 2.33 -10.75
CA ALA A 121 7.67 2.38 -10.01
C ALA A 121 8.35 3.74 -10.19
N GLY A 122 8.86 4.31 -9.09
CA GLY A 122 9.67 5.53 -9.08
C GLY A 122 11.00 5.36 -8.36
#